data_AF-A0A1L6TBL8-F1
#
_entry.id   AF-A0A1L6TBL8-F1
#
_cell.length_a   1.000
_cell.length_b   1.000
_cell.length_c   1.000
_cell.angle_alpha   90.00
_cell.angle_beta   90.00
_cell.angle_gamma   90.00
#
_symmetry.space_group_name_H-M   'P 1'
#
loop_
_entity.id
_entity.type
_entity.pdbx_description
1 polymer ?
#
loop_
_entity_poly.entity_id
_entity_poly.type
_entity_poly.pdbx_seq_one_letter_code
_entity_poly.pdbx_strand_id
1 'polypeptide(L)'
;MRKSCYSEEFRKEAVATALRSVSVTQTAKDLGIPSATLHTWVNQLKSQPKATKKSPDNEELLKENCRLNKELAKLREEKEILKKAARYFAQEMPE
;
A
#
# COMPACT_ATOMS: atom_id res chain seq x y z
N MET A 1 -15.08 -27.35 17.77
CA MET A 1 -14.56 -25.99 17.49
C MET A 1 -15.70 -25.16 16.92
N ARG A 2 -16.14 -24.10 17.61
CA ARG A 2 -17.21 -23.23 17.08
C ARG A 2 -16.63 -22.44 15.91
N LYS A 3 -17.11 -22.73 14.70
CA LYS A 3 -16.77 -21.95 13.50
C LYS A 3 -17.22 -20.51 13.74
N SER A 4 -16.32 -19.54 13.59
CA SER A 4 -16.68 -18.13 13.64
C SER A 4 -17.77 -17.88 12.59
N CYS A 5 -18.96 -17.47 13.02
CA CYS A 5 -20.10 -17.21 12.13
C CYS A 5 -19.90 -15.97 11.25
N TYR A 6 -18.80 -15.24 11.42
CA TYR A 6 -18.47 -14.04 10.67
C TYR A 6 -17.56 -14.37 9.50
N SER A 7 -17.92 -13.90 8.32
CA SER A 7 -17.08 -14.00 7.12
C SER A 7 -15.79 -13.19 7.28
N GLU A 8 -14.76 -13.61 6.55
CA GLU A 8 -13.46 -12.92 6.49
C GLU A 8 -13.62 -11.46 6.01
N GLU A 9 -14.48 -11.25 5.02
CA GLU A 9 -14.80 -9.95 4.42
C GLU A 9 -15.43 -9.03 5.46
N PHE A 10 -16.46 -9.52 6.15
CA PHE A 10 -17.14 -8.76 7.21
C PHE A 10 -16.18 -8.38 8.33
N ARG A 11 -15.33 -9.32 8.74
CA ARG A 11 -14.31 -9.04 9.77
C ARG A 11 -13.34 -7.94 9.34
N LYS A 12 -12.87 -7.97 8.08
CA LYS A 12 -11.96 -6.94 7.54
C LYS A 12 -12.62 -5.57 7.51
N GLU A 13 -13.85 -5.50 7.04
CA GLU A 13 -14.61 -4.25 6.95
C GLU A 13 -14.95 -3.68 8.33
N ALA A 14 -15.36 -4.54 9.27
CA ALA A 14 -15.64 -4.15 10.65
C ALA A 14 -14.39 -3.54 11.31
N VAL A 15 -13.23 -4.17 11.13
CA VAL A 15 -11.95 -3.66 11.68
C VAL A 15 -11.53 -2.36 10.98
N ALA A 16 -11.67 -2.25 9.65
CA ALA A 16 -11.35 -1.04 8.90
C ALA A 16 -12.21 0.15 9.35
N THR A 17 -13.50 -0.10 9.60
CA THR A 17 -14.42 0.91 10.12
C THR A 17 -14.06 1.30 11.55
N ALA A 18 -13.74 0.33 12.41
CA ALA A 18 -13.31 0.59 13.79
C ALA A 18 -12.04 1.45 13.85
N LEU A 19 -11.08 1.25 12.95
CA LEU A 19 -9.84 2.03 12.87
C LEU A 19 -10.05 3.48 12.43
N ARG A 20 -11.11 3.76 11.65
CA ARG A 20 -11.48 5.12 11.21
C ARG A 20 -12.40 5.83 12.22
N SER A 21 -12.99 5.08 13.14
CA SER A 21 -13.90 5.59 14.16
C SER A 21 -13.17 6.14 15.39
N VAL A 22 -13.83 7.02 16.13
CA VAL A 22 -13.35 7.52 17.43
C VAL A 22 -13.47 6.46 18.53
N SER A 23 -14.42 5.52 18.40
CA SER A 23 -14.69 4.50 19.42
C SER A 23 -15.00 3.14 18.80
N VAL A 24 -14.16 2.16 19.14
CA VAL A 24 -14.35 0.74 18.78
C VAL A 24 -15.65 0.19 19.39
N THR A 25 -16.01 0.63 20.60
CA THR A 25 -17.24 0.20 21.28
C THR A 25 -18.49 0.69 20.53
N GLN A 26 -18.47 1.94 20.03
CA GLN A 26 -19.59 2.46 19.25
C GLN A 26 -19.71 1.73 17.92
N THR A 27 -18.60 1.57 17.20
CA THR A 27 -18.59 0.82 15.93
C THR A 27 -19.10 -0.61 16.11
N ALA A 28 -18.76 -1.28 17.21
CA ALA A 28 -19.27 -2.61 17.49
C ALA A 28 -20.79 -2.63 17.69
N LYS A 29 -21.35 -1.62 18.38
CA LYS A 29 -22.81 -1.47 18.54
C LYS A 29 -23.49 -1.23 17.21
N ASP A 30 -22.94 -0.34 16.38
CA ASP A 30 -23.49 0.00 15.07
C ASP A 30 -23.49 -1.21 14.12
N LEU A 31 -22.47 -2.07 14.23
CA LEU A 31 -22.35 -3.32 13.47
C LEU A 31 -23.11 -4.50 14.11
N GLY A 32 -23.74 -4.31 15.27
CA GLY A 32 -24.47 -5.37 15.97
C GLY A 32 -23.59 -6.51 16.50
N ILE A 33 -22.28 -6.28 16.72
CA ILE A 33 -21.35 -7.29 17.22
C ILE A 33 -20.87 -7.00 18.64
N PRO A 34 -20.47 -8.01 19.41
CA PRO A 34 -19.90 -7.79 20.74
C PRO A 34 -18.62 -6.95 20.65
N SER A 35 -18.53 -5.88 21.45
CA SER A 35 -17.36 -4.98 21.44
C SER A 35 -16.06 -5.72 21.76
N ALA A 36 -16.10 -6.71 22.66
CA ALA A 36 -14.96 -7.55 22.97
C ALA A 36 -14.40 -8.27 21.73
N THR A 37 -15.28 -8.78 20.86
CA THR A 37 -14.90 -9.44 19.61
C THR A 37 -14.20 -8.48 18.66
N LEU A 38 -14.75 -7.28 18.47
CA LEU A 38 -14.15 -6.27 17.62
C LEU A 38 -12.80 -5.79 18.18
N HIS A 39 -12.69 -5.61 19.50
CA HIS A 39 -11.43 -5.32 20.17
C HIS A 39 -10.40 -6.43 19.95
N THR A 40 -10.79 -7.70 20.07
CA THR A 40 -9.90 -8.83 19.75
C THR A 40 -9.44 -8.78 18.31
N TRP A 41 -10.31 -8.48 17.35
CA TRP A 41 -9.93 -8.41 15.94
C TRP A 41 -8.99 -7.23 15.63
N VAL A 42 -9.27 -6.05 16.20
CA VAL A 42 -8.41 -4.87 16.09
C VAL A 42 -7.05 -5.14 16.73
N ASN A 43 -7.02 -5.74 17.92
CA ASN A 43 -5.78 -6.10 18.60
C ASN A 43 -5.02 -7.17 17.83
N GLN A 44 -5.69 -8.18 17.27
CA GLN A 44 -5.03 -9.16 16.40
C GLN A 44 -4.40 -8.49 15.18
N LEU A 45 -5.05 -7.50 14.56
CA LEU A 45 -4.45 -6.75 13.45
C LEU A 45 -3.24 -5.90 13.88
N LYS A 46 -3.29 -5.30 15.08
CA LYS A 46 -2.19 -4.49 15.64
C LYS A 46 -1.02 -5.35 16.15
N SER A 47 -1.32 -6.50 16.74
CA SER A 47 -0.37 -7.45 17.32
C SER A 47 0.13 -8.48 16.33
N GLN A 48 -0.53 -8.62 15.16
CA GLN A 48 0.15 -9.15 13.99
C GLN A 48 1.34 -8.21 13.77
N PRO A 49 2.59 -8.65 13.97
CA PRO A 49 3.71 -7.89 13.45
C PRO A 49 3.34 -7.66 12.00
N LYS A 50 3.32 -6.40 11.53
CA LYS A 50 3.16 -6.12 10.10
C LYS A 50 3.99 -7.18 9.44
N ALA A 51 3.34 -8.13 8.79
CA ALA A 51 4.04 -9.02 7.93
C ALA A 51 4.50 -8.09 6.82
N THR A 52 5.65 -7.42 7.01
CA THR A 52 6.71 -7.54 6.05
C THR A 52 6.67 -9.01 5.75
N LYS A 53 5.95 -9.37 4.69
CA LYS A 53 5.99 -10.70 4.17
C LYS A 53 7.48 -10.84 3.89
N LYS A 54 8.21 -11.47 4.81
CA LYS A 54 9.49 -12.09 4.55
C LYS A 54 9.19 -13.33 3.71
N SER A 55 8.39 -13.14 2.66
CA SER A 55 8.35 -13.99 1.51
C SER A 55 9.63 -13.63 0.75
N PRO A 56 10.41 -14.62 0.30
CA PRO A 56 11.64 -14.39 -0.46
C PRO A 56 11.44 -13.40 -1.62
N ASP A 57 10.24 -13.32 -2.20
CA ASP A 57 9.81 -12.33 -3.18
C ASP A 57 10.03 -10.86 -2.78
N ASN A 58 9.94 -10.49 -1.50
CA ASN A 58 9.95 -9.08 -1.13
C ASN A 58 11.34 -8.43 -1.26
N GLU A 59 12.41 -9.20 -1.05
CA GLU A 59 13.77 -8.71 -1.27
C GLU A 59 14.08 -8.60 -2.76
N GLU A 60 13.62 -9.57 -3.55
CA GLU A 60 13.75 -9.57 -5.01
C GLU A 60 12.96 -8.42 -5.63
N LEU A 61 11.73 -8.18 -5.17
CA LEU A 61 10.92 -7.02 -5.59
C LEU A 61 11.58 -5.68 -5.23
N LEU A 62 12.23 -5.57 -4.06
CA LEU A 62 12.96 -4.36 -3.69
C LEU A 62 14.20 -4.14 -4.56
N LYS A 63 14.94 -5.22 -4.88
CA LYS A 63 16.08 -5.17 -5.81
C LYS A 63 15.62 -4.76 -7.21
N GLU A 64 14.53 -5.33 -7.69
CA GLU A 64 13.96 -5.00 -8.99
C GLU A 64 13.46 -3.55 -9.02
N ASN A 65 12.80 -3.08 -7.97
CA ASN A 65 12.35 -1.69 -7.88
C ASN A 65 13.53 -0.71 -7.87
N CYS A 66 14.63 -1.04 -7.19
CA CYS A 66 15.86 -0.26 -7.21
C CYS A 66 16.49 -0.23 -8.62
N ARG A 67 16.53 -1.37 -9.32
CA ARG A 67 17.02 -1.47 -10.70
C ARG A 67 16.18 -0.60 -11.65
N LEU A 68 14.86 -0.76 -11.60
CA LEU A 68 13.92 0.00 -12.44
C LEU A 68 14.00 1.51 -12.19
N ASN A 69 14.15 1.94 -10.93
CA ASN A 69 14.32 3.36 -10.63
C ASN A 69 15.62 3.94 -11.22
N LYS A 70 16.72 3.19 -11.21
CA LYS A 70 17.98 3.61 -11.84
C LYS A 70 17.84 3.72 -13.36
N GLU A 71 17.17 2.76 -13.99
CA GLU A 71 16.93 2.78 -15.43
C GLU A 71 16.02 3.94 -15.83
N LEU A 72 14.95 4.20 -15.07
CA LEU A 72 14.09 5.36 -15.27
C LEU A 72 14.83 6.69 -15.11
N ALA A 73 15.75 6.79 -14.14
CA ALA A 73 16.57 7.99 -13.97
C ALA A 73 17.47 8.22 -15.19
N LYS A 74 18.14 7.18 -15.69
CA LYS A 74 19.00 7.25 -16.87
C LYS A 74 18.21 7.63 -18.13
N LEU A 75 17.07 6.99 -18.38
CA LEU A 75 16.21 7.30 -19.53
C LEU A 75 15.67 8.73 -19.49
N ARG A 76 15.35 9.24 -18.29
CA ARG A 76 14.93 10.65 -18.13
C ARG A 76 16.06 11.61 -18.45
N GLU A 77 17.28 11.31 -18.02
CA GLU A 77 18.47 12.11 -18.33
C GLU A 77 18.74 12.13 -19.84
N GLU A 78 18.76 10.97 -20.49
CA GLU A 78 18.94 10.86 -21.95
C GLU A 78 17.86 11.63 -22.71
N LYS A 79 16.59 11.53 -22.28
CA LYS A 79 15.49 12.28 -22.88
C LYS A 79 15.67 13.79 -22.73
N GLU A 80 16.17 14.27 -21.59
CA GLU A 80 16.42 15.69 -21.38
C GLU A 80 17.61 16.19 -22.18
N ILE A 81 18.66 15.38 -22.36
CA ILE A 81 19.77 15.69 -23.27
C ILE A 81 19.27 15.80 -24.71
N LEU A 82 18.50 14.83 -25.19
CA LEU A 82 17.94 14.83 -26.55
C LEU A 82 17.00 16.01 -26.78
N LYS A 83 16.16 16.36 -25.79
CA LYS A 83 15.33 17.56 -25.88
C LYS A 83 16.16 18.84 -25.94
N LYS A 84 17.21 18.96 -25.15
CA LYS A 84 18.11 20.13 -25.18
C LYS A 84 18.79 20.24 -26.54
N ALA A 85 19.29 19.12 -27.07
CA ALA A 85 19.88 19.07 -28.41
C ALA A 85 18.86 19.46 -29.49
N ALA A 86 17.65 18.91 -29.45
CA ALA A 86 16.58 19.26 -30.39
C ALA A 86 16.22 20.75 -30.34
N ARG A 87 16.16 21.36 -29.14
CA ARG A 87 15.96 22.81 -28.99
C ARG A 87 17.10 23.61 -29.58
N TYR A 88 18.35 23.21 -29.31
CA TYR A 88 19.53 23.85 -29.86
C TYR A 88 19.53 23.81 -31.40
N PHE A 89 19.30 22.63 -32.00
CA PHE A 89 19.25 22.50 -33.45
C PHE A 89 18.07 23.25 -34.08
N ALA A 90 16.91 23.28 -33.43
CA ALA A 90 15.77 24.09 -33.89
C ALA A 90 16.01 25.60 -33.81
N GLN A 91 16.96 26.06 -32.99
CA GLN A 91 17.37 27.46 -32.91
C GLN A 91 18.49 27.81 -33.91
N GLU A 92 19.33 26.83 -34.28
CA GLU A 92 20.46 27.04 -35.20
C GLU A 92 20.14 26.79 -36.68
N MET A 93 19.01 26.18 -37.03
CA MET A 93 18.57 26.11 -38.42
C MET A 93 17.75 27.37 -38.76
N PRO A 94 18.28 28.29 -39.59
CA PRO A 94 17.46 29.33 -40.21
C PRO A 94 16.58 28.68 -41.29
N GLU A 95 15.34 29.17 -41.44
CA GLU A 95 14.44 28.84 -42.55
C GLU A 95 15.10 29.06 -43.92
#